data_AF-A0A7Y6N556-F1
#
_entry.id   AF-A0A7Y6N556-F1
#
_cell.length_a   1.000
_cell.length_b   1.000
_cell.length_c   1.000
_cell.angle_alpha   90.00
_cell.angle_beta   90.00
_cell.angle_gamma   90.00
#
_symmetry.space_group_name_H-M   'P 1'
#
loop_
_entity.id
_entity.type
_entity.pdbx_description
1 polymer ?
#
loop_
_entity_poly.entity_id
_entity_poly.type
_entity_poly.pdbx_seq_one_letter_code
_entity_poly.pdbx_strand_id
1 'polypeptide(L)'
;MACAYLDVRVAFALARIASLTDPNTGLLGLALADAQALGYRDAESSSLSDPPIPTFFADEPSLAQAWRDGFTQWESDGEYGDMCSFCFDDHNVFQCPRI
;
A
#
# COMPACT_ATOMS: atom_id res chain seq x y z
N MET A 1 -20.99 -6.88 -7.97
CA MET A 1 -19.52 -6.73 -7.81
C MET A 1 -19.16 -7.40 -6.50
N ALA A 2 -18.23 -8.35 -6.51
CA ALA A 2 -17.70 -8.91 -5.27
C ALA A 2 -16.93 -7.85 -4.48
N CYS A 3 -16.83 -8.00 -3.17
CA CYS A 3 -16.09 -7.07 -2.30
C CYS A 3 -14.59 -7.27 -2.55
N ALA A 4 -13.88 -6.25 -3.04
CA ALA A 4 -12.47 -6.36 -3.42
C ALA A 4 -11.58 -6.89 -2.29
N TYR A 5 -11.87 -6.53 -1.03
CA TYR A 5 -11.15 -7.06 0.13
C TYR A 5 -11.40 -8.55 0.37
N LEU A 6 -12.62 -9.02 0.13
CA LEU A 6 -12.94 -10.44 0.20
C LEU A 6 -12.22 -11.21 -0.91
N ASP A 7 -12.16 -10.66 -2.13
CA ASP A 7 -11.45 -11.27 -3.25
C ASP A 7 -9.95 -11.46 -2.93
N VAL A 8 -9.30 -10.42 -2.40
CA VAL A 8 -7.90 -10.49 -1.94
C VAL A 8 -7.73 -11.50 -0.79
N ARG A 9 -8.67 -11.55 0.16
CA ARG A 9 -8.62 -12.51 1.27
C ARG A 9 -8.73 -13.95 0.78
N VAL A 10 -9.60 -14.21 -0.19
CA VAL A 10 -9.74 -15.52 -0.84
C VAL A 10 -8.47 -15.88 -1.61
N ALA A 11 -7.93 -14.95 -2.40
CA ALA A 11 -6.69 -15.16 -3.15
C ALA A 11 -5.52 -15.49 -2.23
N PHE A 12 -5.38 -14.78 -1.11
CA PHE A 12 -4.36 -15.05 -0.10
C PHE A 12 -4.49 -16.45 0.52
N ALA A 13 -5.72 -16.85 0.88
CA ALA A 13 -5.96 -18.19 1.44
C ALA A 13 -5.58 -19.29 0.44
N LEU A 14 -5.97 -19.13 -0.84
CA LEU A 14 -5.62 -20.06 -1.90
C LEU A 14 -4.11 -20.10 -2.15
N ALA A 15 -3.44 -18.94 -2.14
CA ALA A 15 -2.00 -18.83 -2.30
C ALA A 15 -1.25 -19.55 -1.16
N ARG A 16 -1.72 -19.42 0.09
CA ARG A 16 -1.14 -20.16 1.22
C ARG A 16 -1.26 -21.67 1.02
N ILE A 17 -2.41 -22.17 0.58
CA ILE A 17 -2.59 -23.60 0.30
C ILE A 17 -1.65 -24.04 -0.85
N ALA A 18 -1.60 -23.27 -1.93
CA ALA A 18 -0.73 -23.57 -3.07
C ALA A 18 0.76 -23.62 -2.68
N SER A 19 1.20 -22.74 -1.79
CA SER A 19 2.59 -22.69 -1.29
C SER A 19 3.03 -23.96 -0.54
N LEU A 20 2.07 -24.73 -0.01
CA LEU A 20 2.38 -26.03 0.62
C LEU A 20 2.83 -27.07 -0.42
N THR A 21 2.31 -26.96 -1.65
CA THR A 21 2.62 -27.89 -2.75
C THR A 21 3.75 -27.38 -3.64
N ASP A 22 3.84 -26.06 -3.81
CA ASP A 22 4.91 -25.41 -4.55
C ASP A 22 5.29 -24.07 -3.86
N PRO A 23 6.40 -24.06 -3.11
CA PRO A 23 6.88 -22.87 -2.42
C PRO A 23 7.24 -21.70 -3.36
N ASN A 24 7.47 -21.96 -4.65
CA ASN A 24 7.93 -20.95 -5.62
C ASN A 24 6.79 -20.40 -6.50
N THR A 25 5.53 -20.67 -6.17
CA THR A 25 4.36 -20.21 -6.94
C THR A 25 4.27 -18.69 -7.11
N GLY A 26 4.84 -17.91 -6.18
CA GLY A 26 4.77 -16.45 -6.18
C GLY A 26 3.37 -15.87 -5.87
N LEU A 27 2.33 -16.71 -5.82
CA LEU A 27 0.94 -16.30 -5.60
C LEU A 27 0.74 -15.56 -4.27
N LEU A 28 1.52 -15.92 -3.25
CA LEU A 28 1.45 -15.24 -1.95
C LEU A 28 1.91 -13.78 -2.07
N GLY A 29 2.98 -13.53 -2.83
CA GLY A 29 3.46 -12.19 -3.12
C GLY A 29 2.43 -11.36 -3.90
N LEU A 30 1.75 -11.97 -4.88
CA LEU A 30 0.69 -11.30 -5.63
C LEU A 30 -0.49 -10.91 -4.74
N ALA A 31 -0.97 -11.80 -3.87
CA ALA A 31 -2.06 -11.48 -2.96
C ALA A 31 -1.70 -10.37 -1.95
N LEU A 32 -0.44 -10.32 -1.51
CA LEU A 32 0.05 -9.22 -0.66
C LEU A 32 0.15 -7.90 -1.44
N ALA A 33 0.62 -7.93 -2.68
CA ALA A 33 0.66 -6.76 -3.55
C ALA A 33 -0.74 -6.20 -3.84
N ASP A 34 -1.75 -7.08 -4.03
CA ASP A 34 -3.14 -6.64 -4.20
C ASP A 34 -3.70 -5.98 -2.93
N ALA A 35 -3.34 -6.48 -1.74
CA ALA A 35 -3.69 -5.85 -0.47
C ALA A 35 -3.03 -4.46 -0.32
N GLN A 36 -1.77 -4.34 -0.72
CA GLN A 36 -1.04 -3.07 -0.75
C GLN A 36 -1.71 -2.07 -1.72
N ALA A 37 -2.09 -2.51 -2.92
CA ALA A 37 -2.77 -1.67 -3.89
C ALA A 37 -4.16 -1.20 -3.41
N LEU A 38 -4.85 -1.98 -2.58
CA LEU A 38 -6.05 -1.53 -1.89
C LEU A 38 -5.73 -0.42 -0.88
N GLY A 39 -4.69 -0.58 -0.06
CA GLY A 39 -4.27 0.44 0.91
C GLY A 39 -3.92 1.78 0.26
N TYR A 40 -3.18 1.72 -0.85
CA TYR A 40 -2.83 2.91 -1.63
C TYR A 40 -4.06 3.66 -2.15
N ARG A 41 -5.05 2.94 -2.69
CA ARG A 41 -6.31 3.55 -3.18
C ARG A 41 -7.17 4.10 -2.06
N ASP A 42 -7.19 3.42 -0.91
CA ASP A 42 -7.97 3.87 0.23
C ASP A 42 -7.40 5.19 0.77
N ALA A 43 -6.07 5.34 0.78
CA ALA A 43 -5.39 6.58 1.15
C ALA A 43 -5.79 7.77 0.30
N GLU A 44 -5.87 7.60 -1.03
CA GLU A 44 -6.33 8.65 -1.94
C GLU A 44 -7.72 9.20 -1.57
N SER A 45 -8.60 8.34 -1.07
CA SER A 45 -9.97 8.71 -0.68
C SER A 45 -10.14 9.06 0.81
N SER A 46 -9.11 8.83 1.63
CA SER A 46 -9.16 8.97 3.07
C SER A 46 -8.79 10.38 3.52
N SER A 47 -9.56 10.93 4.45
CA SER A 47 -9.18 12.16 5.18
C SER A 47 -8.44 11.87 6.50
N LEU A 48 -8.23 10.60 6.83
CA LEU A 48 -7.61 10.14 8.07
C LEU A 48 -6.16 9.73 7.80
N SER A 49 -5.24 10.19 8.66
CA SER A 49 -3.82 9.82 8.64
C SER A 49 -3.54 8.42 9.23
N ASP A 50 -4.50 7.83 9.96
CA ASP A 50 -4.39 6.46 10.49
C ASP A 50 -5.77 5.79 10.50
N PRO A 51 -6.25 5.32 9.34
CA PRO A 51 -7.54 4.66 9.25
C PRO A 51 -7.53 3.25 9.87
N PRO A 52 -8.69 2.79 10.37
CA PRO A 52 -8.82 1.44 10.86
C PRO A 52 -8.58 0.41 9.75
N ILE A 53 -7.94 -0.71 10.11
CA ILE A 53 -7.69 -1.81 9.18
C ILE A 53 -9.02 -2.39 8.66
N PRO A 54 -9.13 -2.69 7.36
CA PRO A 54 -10.30 -3.35 6.80
C PRO A 54 -10.62 -4.66 7.52
N THR A 55 -11.90 -4.91 7.82
CA THR A 55 -12.35 -6.07 8.60
C THR A 55 -11.86 -7.40 8.03
N PHE A 56 -11.77 -7.53 6.71
CA PHE A 56 -11.30 -8.76 6.05
C PHE A 56 -9.78 -9.02 6.20
N PHE A 57 -9.02 -8.02 6.64
CA PHE A 57 -7.57 -8.12 6.86
C PHE A 57 -7.20 -8.10 8.35
N ALA A 58 -8.13 -7.71 9.23
CA ALA A 58 -7.87 -7.48 10.65
C ALA A 58 -7.33 -8.72 11.40
N ASP A 59 -7.70 -9.92 10.94
CA ASP A 59 -7.28 -11.20 11.53
C ASP A 59 -5.99 -11.78 10.93
N GLU A 60 -5.50 -11.23 9.81
CA GLU A 60 -4.30 -11.71 9.12
C GLU A 60 -3.21 -10.63 9.11
N PRO A 61 -2.19 -10.74 9.99
CA PRO A 61 -1.15 -9.72 10.14
C PRO A 61 -0.44 -9.36 8.83
N SER A 62 -0.22 -10.33 7.93
CA SER A 62 0.44 -10.07 6.64
C SER A 62 -0.40 -9.22 5.69
N LEU A 63 -1.72 -9.45 5.63
CA LEU A 63 -2.62 -8.63 4.81
C LEU A 63 -2.82 -7.24 5.43
N ALA A 64 -2.99 -7.18 6.75
CA ALA A 64 -3.09 -5.91 7.47
C ALA A 64 -1.84 -5.05 7.26
N GLN A 65 -0.65 -5.65 7.35
CA GLN A 65 0.60 -4.93 7.13
C GLN A 65 0.75 -4.47 5.69
N ALA A 66 0.52 -5.36 4.71
CA ALA A 66 0.63 -5.00 3.29
C ALA A 66 -0.31 -3.84 2.93
N TRP A 67 -1.55 -3.86 3.44
CA TRP A 67 -2.48 -2.73 3.25
C TRP A 67 -1.96 -1.44 3.90
N ARG A 68 -1.44 -1.48 5.14
CA ARG A 68 -0.83 -0.29 5.77
C ARG A 68 0.35 0.24 4.97
N ASP A 69 1.21 -0.64 4.48
CA ASP A 69 2.38 -0.25 3.69
C ASP A 69 1.94 0.52 2.42
N GLY A 70 0.86 0.07 1.77
CA GLY A 70 0.28 0.78 0.63
C GLY A 70 -0.31 2.14 1.00
N PHE A 71 -0.98 2.22 2.15
CA PHE A 71 -1.54 3.46 2.67
C PHE A 71 -0.44 4.50 2.95
N THR A 72 0.58 4.11 3.72
CA THR A 72 1.74 4.97 4.04
C THR A 72 2.53 5.35 2.79
N GLN A 73 2.61 4.46 1.79
CA GLN A 73 3.29 4.78 0.55
C GLN A 73 2.61 5.93 -0.21
N TRP A 74 1.27 5.97 -0.25
CA TRP A 74 0.55 7.11 -0.83
C TRP A 74 0.83 8.42 -0.09
N GLU A 75 0.85 8.39 1.25
CA GLU A 75 1.17 9.58 2.05
C GLU A 75 2.59 10.09 1.76
N SER A 76 3.57 9.18 1.71
CA SER A 76 4.95 9.47 1.29
C SER A 76 5.00 10.11 -0.10
N ASP A 77 4.32 9.51 -1.09
CA ASP A 77 4.29 10.02 -2.46
C ASP A 77 3.67 11.43 -2.53
N GLY A 78 2.65 11.70 -1.71
CA GLY A 78 2.04 13.03 -1.56
C GLY A 78 3.00 14.06 -0.96
N GLU A 79 3.78 13.70 0.07
CA GLU A 79 4.79 14.59 0.67
C GLU A 79 5.88 15.00 -0.32
N TYR A 80 6.28 14.10 -1.22
CA TYR A 80 7.21 14.44 -2.31
C TYR A 80 6.54 15.22 -3.45
N GLY A 81 5.23 15.12 -3.64
CA GLY A 81 4.48 15.87 -4.65
C GLY A 81 4.43 17.39 -4.40
N ASP A 82 4.45 17.81 -3.13
CA ASP A 82 4.44 19.21 -2.72
C ASP A 82 5.83 19.86 -2.58
N MET A 83 6.89 19.08 -2.80
CA MET A 83 8.24 19.63 -2.85
C MET A 83 8.39 20.51 -4.08
N CYS A 84 8.81 21.76 -3.85
CA CYS A 84 9.07 22.75 -4.90
C CYS A 84 10.00 22.15 -5.96
N SER A 85 9.70 22.33 -7.25
CA SER A 85 10.54 21.87 -8.36
C SER A 85 12.00 22.30 -8.22
N PHE A 86 12.24 23.43 -7.54
CA PHE A 86 13.58 23.93 -7.21
C PHE A 86 14.40 22.98 -6.30
N CYS A 87 13.75 22.28 -5.37
CA CYS A 87 14.40 21.33 -4.47
C CYS A 87 14.79 20.02 -5.17
N PHE A 88 14.23 19.74 -6.35
CA PHE A 88 14.49 18.52 -7.10
C PHE A 88 15.62 18.64 -8.13
N ASP A 89 15.95 19.85 -8.58
CA ASP A 89 16.91 20.07 -9.69
C ASP A 89 18.36 20.37 -9.20
N ASP A 90 18.78 19.79 -8.07
CA ASP A 90 20.16 19.90 -7.53
C ASP A 90 20.65 21.36 -7.36
N HIS A 91 19.70 22.29 -7.15
CA HIS A 91 20.00 23.70 -6.95
C HIS A 91 20.57 23.95 -5.56
N ASN A 92 21.47 24.93 -5.48
CA ASN A 92 22.02 25.38 -4.21
C ASN A 92 20.88 25.91 -3.31
N VAL A 93 20.73 25.33 -2.12
CA VAL A 93 19.67 25.67 -1.15
C VAL A 93 19.59 27.17 -0.86
N PHE A 94 20.70 27.89 -0.89
CA PHE A 94 20.76 29.35 -0.65
C PHE A 94 20.12 30.19 -1.77
N GLN A 95 19.73 29.59 -2.89
CA GLN A 95 19.06 30.26 -3.99
C GLN A 95 17.55 29.98 -4.04
N CYS A 96 17.01 29.27 -3.03
CA CYS A 96 15.59 28.97 -2.98
C CYS A 96 14.76 30.26 -2.80
N PRO A 97 13.80 30.55 -3.70
CA PRO A 97 12.99 31.78 -3.63
C PRO A 97 11.94 31.78 -2.50
N ARG A 98 11.90 30.72 -1.67
CA ARG A 98 11.03 30.62 -0.49
C ARG A 98 11.79 30.78 0.85
N ILE A 99 13.11 31.03 0.81
CA ILE A 99 13.94 31.39 1.98
C ILE A 99 13.93 32.91 2.18
#